data_AF-A0A4Y2CEW3-F1
#
_entry.id   AF-A0A4Y2CEW3-F1
#
_cell.length_a   1.000
_cell.length_b   1.000
_cell.length_c   1.000
_cell.angle_alpha   90.00
_cell.angle_beta   90.00
_cell.angle_gamma   90.00
#
_symmetry.space_group_name_H-M   'P 1'
#
loop_
_entity.id
_entity.type
_entity.pdbx_description
1 polymer ?
#
loop_
_entity_poly.entity_id
_entity_poly.type
_entity_poly.pdbx_seq_one_letter_code
_entity_poly.pdbx_strand_id
1 'polypeptide(L)'
;MSLERGKHRKFLLLEECYGKKITDDNRPNSLFNKSALETEVQLVPGSILQEVKSEPGSPSLCVQSLDHDNVYMLCNNTDVHELSPFEAEVLVPVSPVRDRLRVLSDGHWLKEAEMIVEGSNVNVDLGADLDPVEGIVRYCGVVPELGKGIVFGIELLVHPEHGVCDGSIKGKRYFQCASNNAIFVGINRLRLHLRGYKYTQSGNIVEHADHRERDGPLRGSPSLGGYGCPNPEIPRDLFSLHVYPSLRFLLIPRQQARELSMRSCCSSVCFLLLMDRKNPTCWPCVATH
;
A
#
# COMPACT_ATOMS: atom_id res chain seq x y z
N MET A 1 -20.83 -2.49 -31.08
CA MET A 1 -21.29 -1.58 -30.02
C MET A 1 -21.76 -2.43 -28.86
N SER A 2 -20.85 -2.77 -27.95
CA SER A 2 -21.15 -3.61 -26.79
C SER A 2 -21.78 -2.72 -25.72
N LEU A 3 -23.05 -2.96 -25.43
CA LEU A 3 -23.84 -2.31 -24.39
C LEU A 3 -23.11 -2.49 -23.05
N GLU A 4 -22.39 -1.47 -22.57
CA GLU A 4 -21.83 -1.47 -21.22
C GLU A 4 -22.99 -1.63 -20.23
N ARG A 5 -23.12 -2.81 -19.62
CA ARG A 5 -24.02 -3.01 -18.48
C ARG A 5 -23.64 -1.96 -17.44
N GLY A 6 -24.62 -1.12 -17.09
CA GLY A 6 -24.43 0.09 -16.28
C GLY A 6 -23.44 -0.12 -15.15
N LYS A 7 -22.31 0.58 -15.21
CA LYS A 7 -21.38 0.69 -14.09
C LYS A 7 -22.16 1.32 -12.94
N HIS A 8 -22.41 0.55 -11.90
CA HIS A 8 -23.00 1.06 -10.67
C HIS A 8 -22.04 2.08 -10.05
N ARG A 9 -22.54 3.27 -9.73
CA ARG A 9 -21.76 4.31 -9.06
C ARG A 9 -21.32 3.81 -7.70
N LYS A 10 -20.07 4.11 -7.33
CA LYS A 10 -19.48 3.76 -6.04
C LYS A 10 -19.19 5.04 -5.29
N PHE A 11 -19.29 4.97 -3.96
CA PHE A 11 -19.13 6.12 -3.09
C PHE A 11 -18.29 5.75 -1.88
N LEU A 12 -17.61 6.73 -1.30
CA LEU A 12 -16.99 6.64 0.00
C LEU A 12 -17.86 7.34 1.03
N LEU A 13 -18.18 6.65 2.12
CA LEU A 13 -18.92 7.22 3.24
C LEU A 13 -18.05 8.23 4.00
N LEU A 14 -18.56 9.44 4.22
CA LEU A 14 -17.82 10.54 4.87
C LEU A 14 -17.99 10.54 6.40
N GLU A 15 -19.18 10.18 6.88
CA GLU A 15 -19.52 10.18 8.30
C GLU A 15 -20.07 8.84 8.76
N GLU A 16 -20.02 8.60 10.06
CA GLU A 16 -20.55 7.37 10.63
C GLU A 16 -22.07 7.29 10.46
N CYS A 17 -22.57 6.13 10.08
CA CYS A 17 -24.01 5.90 9.95
C CYS A 17 -24.36 4.44 10.26
N TYR A 18 -25.66 4.13 10.24
CA TYR A 18 -26.18 2.79 10.48
C TYR A 18 -26.91 2.29 9.24
N GLY A 19 -26.46 1.15 8.73
CA GLY A 19 -27.14 0.41 7.68
C GLY A 19 -28.04 -0.68 8.24
N LYS A 20 -29.00 -1.13 7.45
CA LYS A 20 -29.89 -2.24 7.78
C LYS A 20 -29.37 -3.52 7.12
N LYS A 21 -29.18 -4.56 7.91
CA LYS A 21 -28.87 -5.90 7.41
C LYS A 21 -30.13 -6.60 6.97
N ILE A 22 -30.16 -7.04 5.71
CA ILE A 22 -31.28 -7.78 5.12
C ILE A 22 -30.89 -9.26 5.03
N THR A 23 -31.65 -10.13 5.68
CA THR A 23 -31.39 -11.58 5.72
C THR A 23 -32.08 -12.35 4.59
N ASP A 24 -33.05 -11.74 3.91
CA ASP A 24 -33.79 -12.35 2.80
C ASP A 24 -33.20 -11.94 1.43
N ASP A 25 -33.05 -12.92 0.53
CA ASP A 25 -32.57 -12.75 -0.85
C ASP A 25 -33.49 -11.88 -1.75
N ASN A 26 -34.66 -11.49 -1.25
CA ASN A 26 -35.56 -10.57 -1.95
C ASN A 26 -35.06 -9.13 -1.80
N ARG A 27 -34.25 -8.71 -2.80
CA ARG A 27 -33.98 -7.36 -3.37
C ARG A 27 -34.57 -6.12 -2.64
N PRO A 28 -33.91 -4.94 -2.74
CA PRO A 28 -34.07 -3.71 -1.93
C PRO A 28 -35.46 -3.09 -1.78
N ASN A 29 -36.51 -3.63 -2.40
CA ASN A 29 -37.89 -3.19 -2.17
C ASN A 29 -38.33 -3.39 -0.71
N SER A 30 -37.62 -4.23 0.07
CA SER A 30 -37.87 -4.46 1.48
C SER A 30 -37.34 -3.39 2.43
N LEU A 31 -36.49 -2.44 1.99
CA LEU A 31 -36.05 -1.32 2.85
C LEU A 31 -37.22 -0.48 3.39
N PHE A 32 -38.38 -0.56 2.72
CA PHE A 32 -39.62 0.11 3.08
C PHE A 32 -40.65 -0.81 3.77
N ASN A 33 -40.39 -2.11 3.92
CA ASN A 33 -41.28 -3.08 4.55
C ASN A 33 -40.81 -3.46 5.96
N LYS A 34 -41.56 -2.99 6.97
CA LYS A 34 -41.29 -3.14 8.42
C LYS A 34 -41.35 -4.58 8.98
N SER A 35 -41.34 -5.64 8.17
CA SER A 35 -41.71 -7.00 8.62
C SER A 35 -40.56 -7.99 8.79
N ALA A 36 -39.34 -7.65 8.39
CA ALA A 36 -38.16 -8.50 8.63
C ALA A 36 -37.38 -8.02 9.87
N LEU A 37 -36.73 -8.94 10.58
CA LEU A 37 -35.89 -8.63 11.74
C LEU A 37 -34.62 -7.89 11.27
N GLU A 38 -34.73 -6.58 11.09
CA GLU A 38 -33.63 -5.73 10.64
C GLU A 38 -32.60 -5.58 11.78
N THR A 39 -31.38 -6.08 11.57
CA THR A 39 -30.26 -5.77 12.47
C THR A 39 -29.54 -4.53 11.95
N GLU A 40 -29.37 -3.53 12.79
CA GLU A 40 -28.56 -2.35 12.46
C GLU A 40 -27.07 -2.69 12.51
N VAL A 41 -26.33 -2.22 11.51
CA VAL A 41 -24.88 -2.40 11.39
C VAL A 41 -24.25 -1.02 11.27
N GLN A 42 -23.33 -0.71 12.17
CA GLN A 42 -22.58 0.53 12.15
C GLN A 42 -21.59 0.51 10.98
N LEU A 43 -21.68 1.52 10.12
CA LEU A 43 -20.77 1.75 9.00
C LEU A 43 -19.84 2.91 9.38
N VAL A 44 -18.55 2.67 9.28
CA VAL A 44 -17.54 3.66 9.63
C VAL A 44 -17.21 4.58 8.44
N PRO A 45 -16.79 5.83 8.69
CA PRO A 45 -16.18 6.68 7.67
C PRO A 45 -15.10 5.92 6.89
N GLY A 46 -15.13 6.02 5.56
CA GLY A 46 -14.29 5.23 4.65
C GLY A 46 -14.93 3.95 4.12
N SER A 47 -16.12 3.57 4.61
CA SER A 47 -16.86 2.44 4.02
C SER A 47 -17.19 2.73 2.56
N ILE A 48 -17.02 1.73 1.69
CA ILE A 48 -17.34 1.87 0.27
C ILE A 48 -18.76 1.37 0.03
N LEU A 49 -19.54 2.20 -0.65
CA LEU A 49 -20.96 2.01 -0.92
C LEU A 49 -21.17 1.90 -2.43
N GLN A 50 -22.14 1.11 -2.86
CA GLN A 50 -22.52 0.98 -4.26
C GLN A 50 -23.99 1.32 -4.45
N GLU A 51 -24.29 2.17 -5.43
CA GLU A 51 -25.66 2.53 -5.77
C GLU A 51 -26.45 1.30 -6.22
N VAL A 52 -27.58 1.12 -5.55
CA VAL A 52 -28.61 0.18 -5.90
C VAL A 52 -29.68 0.95 -6.67
N LYS A 53 -30.38 0.28 -7.59
CA LYS A 53 -31.43 0.92 -8.42
C LYS A 53 -32.37 1.73 -7.52
N SER A 54 -32.31 3.04 -7.66
CA SER A 54 -33.18 3.97 -6.93
C SER A 54 -34.42 4.27 -7.77
N GLU A 55 -35.56 4.46 -7.11
CA GLU A 55 -36.80 4.90 -7.77
C GLU A 55 -36.59 6.32 -8.35
N PRO A 56 -37.03 6.58 -9.60
CA PRO A 56 -36.88 7.89 -10.22
C PRO A 56 -37.47 9.01 -9.36
N GLY A 57 -36.67 10.03 -9.02
CA GLY A 57 -37.12 11.20 -8.24
C GLY A 57 -36.95 11.07 -6.72
N SER A 58 -36.33 10.01 -6.22
CA SER A 58 -35.99 9.90 -4.80
C SER A 58 -34.88 10.92 -4.43
N PRO A 59 -35.04 11.72 -3.36
CA PRO A 59 -34.01 12.67 -2.92
C PRO A 59 -32.80 12.00 -2.26
N SER A 60 -33.00 10.78 -1.74
CA SER A 60 -31.97 9.98 -1.06
C SER A 60 -31.49 8.85 -1.97
N LEU A 61 -30.20 8.56 -1.89
CA LEU A 61 -29.51 7.49 -2.60
C LEU A 61 -29.70 6.18 -1.84
N CYS A 62 -30.17 5.13 -2.53
CA CYS A 62 -30.17 3.77 -1.98
C CYS A 62 -28.86 3.08 -2.32
N VAL A 63 -28.12 2.66 -1.28
CA VAL A 63 -26.79 2.05 -1.46
C VAL A 63 -26.64 0.77 -0.65
N GLN A 64 -25.75 -0.10 -1.15
CA GLN A 64 -25.28 -1.31 -0.47
C GLN A 64 -23.84 -1.10 0.00
N SER A 65 -23.52 -1.52 1.23
CA SER A 65 -22.13 -1.58 1.69
C SER A 65 -21.36 -2.69 0.97
N LEU A 66 -20.16 -2.37 0.48
CA LEU A 66 -19.23 -3.36 -0.06
C LEU A 66 -18.32 -3.98 1.00
N ASP A 67 -18.28 -3.41 2.20
CA ASP A 67 -17.49 -3.90 3.34
C ASP A 67 -18.28 -4.85 4.25
N HIS A 68 -19.62 -4.90 4.10
CA HIS A 68 -20.50 -5.74 4.90
C HIS A 68 -21.50 -6.48 4.01
N ASP A 69 -21.70 -7.77 4.29
CA ASP A 69 -22.64 -8.59 3.54
C ASP A 69 -24.09 -8.18 3.81
N ASN A 70 -24.82 -7.92 2.73
CA ASN A 70 -26.25 -7.61 2.71
C ASN A 70 -26.66 -6.44 3.63
N VAL A 71 -25.79 -5.44 3.76
CA VAL A 71 -26.10 -4.18 4.48
C VAL A 71 -26.44 -3.09 3.48
N TYR A 72 -27.60 -2.46 3.69
CA TYR A 72 -28.14 -1.42 2.84
C TYR A 72 -28.51 -0.17 3.64
N MET A 73 -28.48 0.99 3.01
CA MET A 73 -28.86 2.24 3.65
C MET A 73 -29.42 3.26 2.65
N LEU A 74 -30.12 4.26 3.19
CA LEU A 74 -30.47 5.47 2.47
C LEU A 74 -29.53 6.58 2.97
N CYS A 75 -28.87 7.29 2.05
CA CYS A 75 -28.00 8.42 2.39
C CYS A 75 -28.28 9.61 1.46
N ASN A 76 -27.94 10.82 1.91
CA ASN A 76 -27.95 11.98 1.05
C ASN A 76 -26.63 12.07 0.28
N ASN A 77 -26.62 12.79 -0.84
CA ASN A 77 -25.39 13.04 -1.60
C ASN A 77 -24.34 13.83 -0.80
N THR A 78 -24.73 14.50 0.30
CA THR A 78 -23.81 15.22 1.19
C THR A 78 -23.01 14.31 2.11
N ASP A 79 -23.50 13.09 2.34
CA ASP A 79 -22.95 12.16 3.33
C ASP A 79 -21.89 11.24 2.71
N VAL A 80 -21.73 11.34 1.39
CA VAL A 80 -20.91 10.45 0.57
C VAL A 80 -20.09 11.23 -0.45
N HIS A 81 -18.94 10.69 -0.83
CA HIS A 81 -18.14 11.17 -1.94
C HIS A 81 -18.20 10.17 -3.09
N GLU A 82 -18.63 10.59 -4.27
CA GLU A 82 -18.63 9.72 -5.44
C GLU A 82 -17.20 9.41 -5.88
N LEU A 83 -16.89 8.12 -6.03
CA LEU A 83 -15.58 7.64 -6.43
C LEU A 83 -15.52 7.42 -7.94
N SER A 84 -14.44 7.85 -8.56
CA SER A 84 -14.07 7.38 -9.89
C SER A 84 -13.85 5.85 -9.88
N PRO A 85 -13.94 5.18 -11.05
CA PRO A 85 -13.66 3.75 -11.12
C PRO A 85 -12.27 3.39 -10.59
N PHE A 86 -11.27 4.23 -10.85
CA PHE A 86 -9.90 4.00 -10.39
C PHE A 86 -9.78 4.13 -8.87
N GLU A 87 -10.28 5.21 -8.27
CA GLU A 87 -10.26 5.41 -6.82
C GLU A 87 -10.96 4.27 -6.09
N ALA A 88 -12.11 3.82 -6.61
CA ALA A 88 -12.81 2.69 -6.02
C ALA A 88 -11.98 1.40 -6.04
N GLU A 89 -11.26 1.10 -7.11
CA GLU A 89 -10.41 -0.11 -7.17
C GLU A 89 -9.18 0.02 -6.27
N VAL A 90 -8.58 1.20 -6.16
CA VAL A 90 -7.36 1.43 -5.36
C VAL A 90 -7.65 1.56 -3.86
N LEU A 91 -8.81 2.10 -3.47
CA LEU A 91 -9.18 2.28 -2.06
C LEU A 91 -9.73 1.01 -1.40
N VAL A 92 -10.38 0.10 -2.15
CA VAL A 92 -10.98 -1.12 -1.57
C VAL A 92 -9.97 -1.94 -0.73
N PRO A 93 -8.71 -2.17 -1.16
CA PRO A 93 -7.74 -2.93 -0.38
C PRO A 93 -7.12 -2.18 0.80
N VAL A 94 -7.36 -0.88 0.93
CA VAL A 94 -6.84 -0.08 2.05
C VAL A 94 -7.48 -0.54 3.35
N SER A 95 -6.63 -0.97 4.27
CA SER A 95 -7.00 -1.43 5.62
C SER A 95 -6.12 -0.74 6.66
N PRO A 96 -6.68 -0.29 7.79
CA PRO A 96 -8.10 -0.33 8.16
C PRO A 96 -9.01 0.55 7.29
N VAL A 97 -10.31 0.24 7.22
CA VAL A 97 -11.32 0.95 6.37
C VAL A 97 -11.25 2.47 6.53
N ARG A 98 -11.03 2.97 7.75
CA ARG A 98 -10.94 4.41 8.05
C ARG A 98 -9.78 5.11 7.34
N ASP A 99 -8.71 4.38 6.98
CA ASP A 99 -7.56 4.98 6.27
C ASP A 99 -7.90 5.35 4.83
N ARG A 100 -8.97 4.81 4.25
CA ARG A 100 -9.43 5.20 2.89
C ARG A 100 -9.70 6.70 2.78
N LEU A 101 -10.31 7.29 3.81
CA LEU A 101 -10.55 8.75 3.84
C LEU A 101 -9.25 9.54 3.88
N ARG A 102 -8.22 9.05 4.57
CA ARG A 102 -6.90 9.70 4.62
C ARG A 102 -6.23 9.67 3.26
N VAL A 103 -6.30 8.53 2.55
CA VAL A 103 -5.78 8.40 1.19
C VAL A 103 -6.54 9.31 0.22
N LEU A 104 -7.88 9.31 0.26
CA LEU A 104 -8.70 10.14 -0.62
C LEU A 104 -8.49 11.64 -0.37
N SER A 105 -8.38 12.05 0.90
CA SER A 105 -8.19 13.46 1.27
C SER A 105 -6.79 13.98 0.94
N ASP A 106 -5.81 13.08 0.79
CA ASP A 106 -4.46 13.42 0.35
C ASP A 106 -4.40 13.41 -1.18
N GLY A 107 -4.51 14.60 -1.78
CA GLY A 107 -4.48 14.76 -3.23
C GLY A 107 -3.18 14.35 -3.91
N HIS A 108 -2.10 14.06 -3.16
CA HIS A 108 -0.88 13.48 -3.72
C HIS A 108 -0.96 11.96 -3.79
N TRP A 109 -1.62 11.31 -2.84
CA TRP A 109 -1.59 9.85 -2.73
C TRP A 109 -2.26 9.16 -3.92
N LEU A 110 -3.44 9.65 -4.33
CA LEU A 110 -4.13 9.11 -5.50
C LEU A 110 -3.40 9.42 -6.81
N LYS A 111 -2.78 10.59 -6.93
CA LYS A 111 -1.92 10.91 -8.09
C LYS A 111 -0.70 10.00 -8.15
N GLU A 112 -0.06 9.74 -7.02
CA GLU A 112 1.02 8.75 -6.92
C GLU A 112 0.54 7.37 -7.33
N ALA A 113 -0.65 6.95 -6.87
CA ALA A 113 -1.23 5.66 -7.24
C ALA A 113 -1.40 5.49 -8.75
N GLU A 114 -1.79 6.55 -9.47
CA GLU A 114 -1.90 6.54 -10.93
C GLU A 114 -0.54 6.39 -11.63
N MET A 115 0.53 6.89 -11.01
CA MET A 115 1.89 6.83 -11.56
C MET A 115 2.64 5.54 -11.20
N ILE A 116 2.22 4.84 -10.14
CA ILE A 116 2.86 3.61 -9.70
C ILE A 116 2.53 2.47 -10.68
N VAL A 117 3.56 2.00 -11.38
CA VAL A 117 3.49 0.89 -12.34
C VAL A 117 4.52 -0.17 -12.00
N GLU A 118 4.47 -1.32 -12.68
CA GLU A 118 5.51 -2.33 -12.55
C GLU A 118 6.89 -1.74 -12.91
N GLY A 119 7.88 -1.95 -12.04
CA GLY A 119 9.22 -1.37 -12.14
C GLY A 119 9.42 -0.06 -11.37
N SER A 120 8.36 0.58 -10.87
CA SER A 120 8.50 1.77 -10.02
C SER A 120 9.23 1.47 -8.71
N ASN A 121 10.15 2.34 -8.31
CA ASN A 121 10.74 2.32 -6.97
C ASN A 121 9.78 3.01 -5.99
N VAL A 122 9.58 2.40 -4.83
CA VAL A 122 8.65 2.87 -3.81
C VAL A 122 9.28 2.80 -2.43
N ASN A 123 8.85 3.71 -1.56
CA ASN A 123 9.03 3.56 -0.13
C ASN A 123 7.80 2.83 0.41
N VAL A 124 8.04 1.79 1.21
CA VAL A 124 7.02 0.89 1.76
C VAL A 124 6.95 1.09 3.26
N ASP A 125 5.81 1.54 3.76
CA ASP A 125 5.51 1.59 5.19
C ASP A 125 5.25 0.17 5.70
N LEU A 126 6.13 -0.34 6.56
CA LEU A 126 6.05 -1.68 7.15
C LEU A 126 5.10 -1.75 8.38
N GLY A 127 4.61 -0.61 8.85
CA GLY A 127 3.89 -0.51 10.12
C GLY A 127 4.81 -0.70 11.33
N ALA A 128 4.23 -0.70 12.54
CA ALA A 128 4.93 -1.00 13.79
C ALA A 128 6.13 -0.08 14.14
N ASP A 129 5.98 1.23 13.89
CA ASP A 129 7.01 2.25 14.17
C ASP A 129 8.37 1.98 13.49
N LEU A 130 8.37 1.19 12.41
CA LEU A 130 9.53 0.97 11.57
C LEU A 130 9.67 2.08 10.53
N ASP A 131 10.92 2.40 10.19
CA ASP A 131 11.19 3.30 9.08
C ASP A 131 10.73 2.68 7.75
N PRO A 132 10.15 3.48 6.84
CA PRO A 132 9.79 2.99 5.50
C PRO A 132 11.00 2.43 4.76
N VAL A 133 10.83 1.29 4.08
CA VAL A 133 11.90 0.59 3.37
C VAL A 133 11.74 0.73 1.86
N GLU A 134 12.87 0.65 1.14
CA GLU A 134 12.85 0.72 -0.32
C GLU A 134 12.44 -0.63 -0.93
N GLY A 135 11.55 -0.57 -1.92
CA GLY A 135 11.11 -1.72 -2.69
C GLY A 135 10.88 -1.36 -4.16
N ILE A 136 10.72 -2.40 -4.98
CA ILE A 136 10.34 -2.28 -6.39
C ILE A 136 9.01 -2.95 -6.63
N VAL A 137 8.12 -2.27 -7.35
CA VAL A 137 6.82 -2.83 -7.74
C VAL A 137 7.06 -3.91 -8.79
N ARG A 138 6.60 -5.12 -8.51
CA ARG A 138 6.67 -6.28 -9.42
C ARG A 138 5.30 -6.69 -9.97
N TYR A 139 4.22 -6.19 -9.38
CA TYR A 139 2.86 -6.48 -9.80
C TYR A 139 1.93 -5.33 -9.41
N CYS A 140 1.04 -4.93 -10.33
CA CYS A 140 -0.05 -3.98 -10.05
C CYS A 140 -1.36 -4.55 -10.60
N GLY A 141 -2.30 -4.90 -9.72
CA GLY A 141 -3.59 -5.44 -10.17
C GLY A 141 -4.38 -6.18 -9.11
N VAL A 142 -5.42 -6.88 -9.55
CA VAL A 142 -6.31 -7.64 -8.68
C VAL A 142 -5.70 -8.99 -8.33
N VAL A 143 -5.65 -9.28 -7.03
CA VAL A 143 -5.27 -10.58 -6.48
C VAL A 143 -6.50 -11.16 -5.76
N PRO A 144 -7.32 -12.00 -6.43
CA PRO A 144 -8.57 -12.51 -5.88
C PRO A 144 -8.42 -13.21 -4.54
N GLU A 145 -7.24 -13.79 -4.28
CA GLU A 145 -6.91 -14.48 -3.05
C GLU A 145 -6.76 -13.55 -1.84
N LEU A 146 -6.51 -12.26 -2.08
CA LEU A 146 -6.36 -11.18 -1.09
C LEU A 146 -7.61 -10.29 -1.00
N GLY A 147 -8.48 -10.32 -2.01
CA GLY A 147 -9.74 -9.58 -2.00
C GLY A 147 -10.04 -8.91 -3.35
N LYS A 148 -10.91 -7.89 -3.28
CA LYS A 148 -11.28 -7.03 -4.41
C LYS A 148 -10.31 -5.85 -4.49
N GLY A 149 -10.24 -5.18 -5.63
CA GLY A 149 -9.44 -3.97 -5.82
C GLY A 149 -7.98 -4.25 -6.22
N ILE A 150 -7.26 -3.16 -6.48
CA ILE A 150 -5.87 -3.16 -6.96
C ILE A 150 -4.92 -3.20 -5.76
N VAL A 151 -4.12 -4.26 -5.69
CA VAL A 151 -3.00 -4.38 -4.76
C VAL A 151 -1.69 -4.27 -5.51
N PHE A 152 -0.64 -3.91 -4.76
CA PHE A 152 0.70 -3.75 -5.28
C PHE A 152 1.58 -4.85 -4.69
N GLY A 153 2.12 -5.70 -5.56
CA GLY A 153 3.12 -6.70 -5.20
C GLY A 153 4.51 -6.08 -5.26
N ILE A 154 5.19 -6.03 -4.12
CA ILE A 154 6.48 -5.36 -3.96
C ILE A 154 7.55 -6.38 -3.61
N GLU A 155 8.69 -6.32 -4.29
CA GLU A 155 9.93 -6.95 -3.83
C GLU A 155 10.73 -5.94 -3.00
N LEU A 156 11.00 -6.29 -1.74
CA LEU A 156 11.75 -5.45 -0.80
C LEU A 156 13.24 -5.49 -1.17
N LEU A 157 13.82 -4.31 -1.42
CA LEU A 157 15.24 -4.16 -1.73
C LEU A 157 16.07 -3.97 -0.46
N VAL A 158 15.48 -3.34 0.54
CA VAL A 158 16.07 -3.07 1.85
C VAL A 158 15.24 -3.78 2.92
N HIS A 159 15.92 -4.43 3.87
CA HIS A 159 15.31 -5.28 4.90
C HIS A 159 14.36 -6.36 4.35
N PRO A 160 14.85 -7.25 3.45
CA PRO A 160 14.03 -8.29 2.83
C PRO A 160 13.40 -9.24 3.85
N GLU A 161 13.95 -9.37 5.07
CA GLU A 161 13.38 -10.17 6.16
C GLU A 161 11.94 -9.78 6.56
N HIS A 162 11.45 -8.62 6.14
CA HIS A 162 10.06 -8.20 6.34
C HIS A 162 9.10 -8.68 5.24
N GLY A 163 9.61 -9.33 4.20
CA GLY A 163 8.78 -9.98 3.20
C GLY A 163 8.15 -11.26 3.76
N VAL A 164 7.02 -11.64 3.17
CA VAL A 164 6.17 -12.74 3.67
C VAL A 164 5.89 -13.79 2.60
N CYS A 165 6.33 -13.56 1.36
CA CYS A 165 6.15 -14.49 0.24
C CYS A 165 7.30 -14.37 -0.77
N ASP A 166 7.24 -15.18 -1.82
CA ASP A 166 8.17 -15.24 -2.94
C ASP A 166 7.57 -14.66 -4.25
N GLY A 167 6.48 -13.89 -4.13
CA GLY A 167 5.68 -13.40 -5.25
C GLY A 167 4.51 -14.32 -5.63
N SER A 168 4.25 -15.37 -4.82
CA SER A 168 3.05 -16.21 -4.94
C SER A 168 2.07 -16.04 -3.77
N ILE A 169 0.77 -16.16 -4.06
CA ILE A 169 -0.31 -16.14 -3.05
C ILE A 169 -1.21 -17.37 -3.27
N LYS A 170 -1.40 -18.18 -2.22
CA LYS A 170 -2.17 -19.44 -2.25
C LYS A 170 -1.86 -20.34 -3.46
N GLY A 171 -0.58 -20.48 -3.80
CA GLY A 171 -0.09 -21.34 -4.90
C GLY A 171 -0.16 -20.71 -6.31
N LYS A 172 -0.73 -19.51 -6.45
CA LYS A 172 -0.73 -18.77 -7.71
C LYS A 172 0.43 -17.78 -7.74
N ARG A 173 1.24 -17.83 -8.81
CA ARG A 173 2.38 -16.93 -9.00
C ARG A 173 1.95 -15.65 -9.71
N TYR A 174 2.32 -14.51 -9.12
CA TYR A 174 2.11 -13.17 -9.68
C TYR A 174 3.43 -12.59 -10.20
N PHE A 175 4.52 -12.78 -9.46
CA PHE A 175 5.87 -12.45 -9.88
C PHE A 175 6.89 -13.40 -9.23
N GLN A 176 8.15 -13.30 -9.62
CA GLN A 176 9.23 -14.10 -9.07
C GLN A 176 10.21 -13.21 -8.29
N CYS A 177 10.50 -13.59 -7.05
CA CYS A 177 11.63 -13.06 -6.28
C CYS A 177 12.23 -14.16 -5.39
N ALA A 178 13.18 -13.80 -4.53
CA ALA A 178 13.69 -14.71 -3.49
C ALA A 178 12.62 -14.97 -2.41
N SER A 179 12.79 -16.08 -1.68
CA SER A 179 11.88 -16.46 -0.60
C SER A 179 11.83 -15.40 0.49
N ASN A 180 10.61 -15.05 0.91
CA ASN A 180 10.34 -14.03 1.93
C ASN A 180 10.83 -12.63 1.56
N ASN A 181 10.97 -12.28 0.27
CA ASN A 181 11.34 -10.92 -0.14
C ASN A 181 10.15 -10.10 -0.64
N ALA A 182 8.96 -10.70 -0.75
CA ALA A 182 7.79 -10.05 -1.31
C ALA A 182 6.69 -9.76 -0.29
N ILE A 183 6.00 -8.65 -0.51
CA ILE A 183 4.74 -8.30 0.17
C ILE A 183 3.68 -7.85 -0.84
N PHE A 184 2.41 -7.95 -0.47
CA PHE A 184 1.30 -7.34 -1.20
C PHE A 184 0.60 -6.33 -0.28
N VAL A 185 0.46 -5.10 -0.75
CA VAL A 185 -0.09 -4.00 0.05
C VAL A 185 -1.05 -3.13 -0.77
N GLY A 186 -1.95 -2.42 -0.06
CA GLY A 186 -2.74 -1.35 -0.62
C GLY A 186 -1.93 -0.05 -0.76
N ILE A 187 -2.49 0.93 -1.45
CA ILE A 187 -1.82 2.21 -1.72
C ILE A 187 -1.42 2.95 -0.44
N ASN A 188 -2.16 2.77 0.66
CA ASN A 188 -1.94 3.45 1.94
C ASN A 188 -0.60 3.11 2.60
N ARG A 189 0.16 2.16 2.06
CA ARG A 189 1.48 1.78 2.54
C ARG A 189 2.61 2.14 1.58
N LEU A 190 2.30 2.84 0.50
CA LEU A 190 3.27 3.17 -0.54
C LEU A 190 3.40 4.67 -0.72
N ARG A 191 4.63 5.11 -0.97
CA ARG A 191 4.95 6.39 -1.57
C ARG A 191 5.88 6.19 -2.74
N LEU A 192 5.61 6.86 -3.85
CA LEU A 192 6.44 6.78 -5.04
C LEU A 192 7.82 7.40 -4.76
N HIS A 193 8.89 6.63 -4.97
CA HIS A 193 10.25 7.10 -4.74
C HIS A 193 10.72 7.94 -5.94
N LEU A 194 10.38 9.23 -5.94
CA LEU A 194 10.63 10.18 -7.04
C LEU A 194 12.10 10.57 -7.26
N ARG A 195 13.12 9.84 -6.78
CA ARG A 195 14.52 10.21 -7.07
C ARG A 195 14.77 10.17 -8.59
N GLY A 196 14.81 11.35 -9.19
CA GLY A 196 14.91 11.58 -10.64
C GLY A 196 13.84 12.54 -11.18
N TYR A 197 12.68 12.63 -10.52
CA TYR A 197 11.58 13.52 -10.89
C TYR A 197 11.68 14.85 -10.12
N LYS A 198 11.77 15.98 -10.83
CA LYS A 198 11.69 17.31 -10.20
C LYS A 198 10.22 17.70 -10.09
N TYR A 199 9.74 17.95 -8.87
CA TYR A 199 8.48 18.65 -8.65
C TYR A 199 8.63 20.10 -9.10
N THR A 200 7.77 20.55 -10.01
CA THR A 200 7.63 21.99 -10.28
C THR A 200 6.74 22.62 -9.20
N GLN A 201 6.92 23.92 -8.92
CA GLN A 201 6.15 24.66 -7.91
C GLN A 201 4.62 24.66 -8.17
N SER A 202 4.17 24.19 -9.34
CA SER A 202 2.77 24.00 -9.72
C SER A 202 2.22 22.60 -9.44
N GLY A 203 2.98 21.71 -8.81
CA GLY A 203 2.52 20.35 -8.48
C GLY A 203 2.55 19.36 -9.64
N ASN A 204 3.13 19.74 -10.79
CA ASN A 204 3.30 18.88 -11.95
C ASN A 204 4.69 18.24 -11.95
N ILE A 205 4.74 16.93 -12.20
CA ILE A 205 5.95 16.13 -12.31
C ILE A 205 6.42 16.12 -13.77
N VAL A 206 7.71 16.41 -13.99
CA VAL A 206 8.35 16.29 -15.31
C VAL A 206 9.28 15.08 -15.28
N GLU A 207 9.10 14.15 -16.22
CA GLU A 207 10.03 13.04 -16.45
C GLU A 207 11.44 13.58 -16.73
N HIS A 208 12.42 13.14 -15.94
CA HIS A 208 13.83 13.29 -16.26
C HIS A 208 14.37 11.88 -16.50
N ALA A 209 14.51 11.51 -17.77
CA ALA A 209 15.21 10.29 -18.15
C ALA A 209 16.69 10.43 -17.76
N ASP A 210 17.12 9.69 -16.74
CA ASP A 210 18.54 9.56 -16.40
C ASP A 210 19.19 8.65 -17.47
N HIS A 211 19.66 9.26 -18.57
CA HIS A 211 20.57 8.60 -19.50
C HIS A 211 21.92 8.38 -18.80
N ARG A 212 22.01 7.35 -17.97
CA ARG A 212 23.30 6.72 -17.68
C ARG A 212 23.68 5.85 -18.87
N GLU A 213 24.30 6.46 -19.87
CA GLU A 213 25.09 5.73 -20.86
C GLU A 213 26.17 4.92 -20.12
N ARG A 214 26.02 3.61 -20.17
CA ARG A 214 26.97 2.64 -19.64
C ARG A 214 27.67 2.00 -20.84
N ASP A 215 28.51 2.77 -21.53
CA ASP A 215 29.38 2.21 -22.57
C ASP A 215 30.69 1.70 -21.96
N GLY A 216 30.77 0.38 -21.82
CA GLY A 216 32.01 -0.34 -21.58
C GLY A 216 32.79 -0.52 -22.90
N PRO A 217 34.13 -0.64 -22.86
CA PRO A 217 34.94 -0.61 -24.06
C PRO A 217 34.87 -1.93 -24.84
N LEU A 218 34.44 -1.86 -26.10
CA LEU A 218 34.61 -2.93 -27.07
C LEU A 218 36.04 -2.93 -27.62
N ARG A 219 36.60 -4.13 -27.61
CA ARG A 219 37.93 -4.52 -28.06
C ARG A 219 38.00 -4.48 -29.58
N GLY A 220 38.93 -3.69 -30.13
CA GLY A 220 39.30 -3.72 -31.55
C GLY A 220 40.59 -2.94 -31.80
N SER A 221 41.63 -3.62 -32.28
CA SER A 221 42.92 -3.05 -32.74
C SER A 221 43.02 -3.26 -34.26
N PRO A 222 44.09 -2.80 -34.96
CA PRO A 222 44.73 -1.49 -35.00
C PRO A 222 44.91 -0.99 -36.46
N SER A 223 45.12 0.31 -36.70
CA SER A 223 45.80 0.76 -37.94
C SER A 223 46.31 2.20 -37.90
N LEU A 224 47.64 2.29 -38.01
CA LEU A 224 48.49 3.31 -38.67
C LEU A 224 48.12 4.81 -38.64
N GLY A 225 49.05 5.58 -38.08
CA GLY A 225 49.76 6.62 -38.83
C GLY A 225 49.43 8.08 -38.49
N GLY A 226 50.48 8.89 -38.25
CA GLY A 226 50.39 10.34 -38.42
C GLY A 226 51.06 11.15 -37.31
N TYR A 227 52.29 11.58 -37.56
CA TYR A 227 53.09 12.49 -36.75
C TYR A 227 52.46 13.89 -36.62
N GLY A 228 52.70 14.58 -35.50
CA GLY A 228 52.49 16.03 -35.41
C GLY A 228 52.43 16.62 -34.00
N CYS A 229 53.59 16.86 -33.38
CA CYS A 229 53.80 18.01 -32.48
C CYS A 229 54.86 18.88 -33.18
N PRO A 230 54.78 20.23 -33.16
CA PRO A 230 55.03 21.07 -31.96
C PRO A 230 54.02 22.25 -31.87
N ASN A 231 53.91 23.06 -30.81
CA ASN A 231 54.88 23.97 -30.15
C ASN A 231 54.18 24.62 -28.90
N PRO A 232 54.81 25.51 -28.10
CA PRO A 232 54.80 25.47 -26.64
C PRO A 232 54.34 26.83 -26.02
N GLU A 233 54.70 27.06 -24.75
CA GLU A 233 54.69 28.32 -23.98
C GLU A 233 53.37 28.67 -23.25
N ILE A 234 53.26 29.02 -21.96
CA ILE A 234 54.11 29.35 -20.76
C ILE A 234 53.06 29.63 -19.61
N PRO A 235 53.34 29.68 -18.27
CA PRO A 235 54.21 28.92 -17.37
C PRO A 235 53.45 28.37 -16.12
N ARG A 236 54.21 27.71 -15.23
CA ARG A 236 53.82 27.28 -13.87
C ARG A 236 53.66 28.45 -12.90
N ASP A 237 52.81 28.24 -11.90
CA ASP A 237 52.96 28.54 -10.46
C ASP A 237 51.54 28.46 -9.83
N LEU A 238 51.24 27.92 -8.64
CA LEU A 238 51.98 27.53 -7.44
C LEU A 238 50.97 26.82 -6.48
N PHE A 239 51.45 25.89 -5.64
CA PHE A 239 50.81 25.30 -4.42
C PHE A 239 49.56 24.41 -4.60
N SER A 240 49.36 23.25 -3.95
CA SER A 240 50.12 22.44 -3.00
C SER A 240 49.51 21.04 -3.02
N LEU A 241 50.35 20.01 -3.00
CA LEU A 241 49.96 18.61 -2.85
C LEU A 241 50.45 18.07 -1.51
N HIS A 242 49.70 17.09 -1.00
CA HIS A 242 49.97 16.20 0.16
C HIS A 242 49.83 16.87 1.54
N VAL A 243 49.39 16.21 2.62
CA VAL A 243 49.67 14.85 3.09
C VAL A 243 48.59 14.48 4.14
N TYR A 244 48.03 13.26 4.08
CA TYR A 244 47.35 12.61 5.22
C TYR A 244 48.39 12.23 6.29
N PRO A 245 48.07 12.28 7.59
CA PRO A 245 48.22 11.05 8.37
C PRO A 245 47.14 10.78 9.44
N SER A 246 46.70 9.53 9.43
CA SER A 246 46.74 8.54 10.51
C SER A 246 46.11 8.79 11.90
N LEU A 247 45.15 7.90 12.21
CA LEU A 247 45.00 7.10 13.44
C LEU A 247 45.06 7.81 14.81
N ARG A 248 43.92 7.81 15.53
CA ARG A 248 43.89 7.49 16.96
C ARG A 248 42.66 6.65 17.35
N PHE A 249 42.97 5.49 17.91
CA PHE A 249 42.15 4.67 18.82
C PHE A 249 41.61 5.51 19.99
N LEU A 250 40.47 5.07 20.57
CA LEU A 250 40.12 4.96 22.01
C LEU A 250 38.62 4.53 22.04
N LEU A 251 38.29 3.26 22.30
CA LEU A 251 38.01 2.61 23.59
C LEU A 251 36.52 2.22 23.71
N ILE A 252 36.31 0.92 23.89
CA ILE A 252 35.06 0.22 24.22
C ILE A 252 34.73 0.44 25.71
N PRO A 253 33.45 0.40 26.12
CA PRO A 253 33.08 -0.29 27.35
C PRO A 253 32.15 -1.48 27.08
N ARG A 254 32.41 -2.54 27.83
CA ARG A 254 31.80 -3.87 27.79
C ARG A 254 31.19 -4.14 29.16
N GLN A 255 29.89 -4.43 29.26
CA GLN A 255 29.26 -5.21 30.34
C GLN A 255 28.04 -5.91 29.72
N GLN A 256 28.06 -7.24 29.54
CA GLN A 256 27.61 -8.30 30.47
C GLN A 256 26.15 -8.11 30.91
N ALA A 257 25.24 -9.09 30.95
CA ALA A 257 25.10 -10.45 30.45
C ALA A 257 23.73 -10.91 30.99
N ARG A 258 22.91 -11.66 30.24
CA ARG A 258 22.25 -12.88 30.74
C ARG A 258 21.48 -13.59 29.63
N GLU A 259 21.37 -14.88 29.84
CA GLU A 259 21.32 -15.98 28.89
C GLU A 259 19.99 -16.74 29.02
N LEU A 260 19.80 -17.72 28.12
CA LEU A 260 18.86 -18.85 28.10
C LEU A 260 17.53 -18.59 27.37
N SER A 261 17.35 -19.09 26.14
CA SER A 261 17.18 -20.49 25.72
C SER A 261 15.79 -21.03 26.06
N MET A 262 14.96 -21.28 25.04
CA MET A 262 14.38 -22.60 24.75
C MET A 262 13.55 -22.60 23.45
N ARG A 263 14.01 -23.43 22.49
CA ARG A 263 13.27 -24.41 21.68
C ARG A 263 11.92 -24.02 21.04
N SER A 264 11.94 -23.99 19.70
CA SER A 264 11.19 -24.89 18.80
C SER A 264 9.88 -25.47 19.32
N CYS A 265 8.74 -25.07 18.73
CA CYS A 265 7.82 -25.99 18.07
C CYS A 265 6.73 -25.27 17.28
N CYS A 266 6.25 -25.99 16.28
CA CYS A 266 5.37 -25.60 15.19
C CYS A 266 3.94 -25.22 15.59
N SER A 267 3.24 -24.66 14.59
CA SER A 267 1.80 -24.82 14.29
C SER A 267 0.89 -23.61 14.56
N SER A 268 0.38 -23.09 13.44
CA SER A 268 -1.05 -22.84 13.18
C SER A 268 -1.81 -21.84 14.05
N VAL A 269 -2.18 -20.72 13.39
CA VAL A 269 -3.45 -19.99 13.53
C VAL A 269 -3.77 -19.40 14.92
N CYS A 270 -3.72 -18.06 15.03
CA CYS A 270 -4.63 -17.25 15.87
C CYS A 270 -4.45 -15.78 15.43
N PHE A 271 -5.43 -15.15 14.77
CA PHE A 271 -6.55 -14.46 15.42
C PHE A 271 -6.12 -13.70 16.69
N LEU A 272 -5.73 -12.43 16.52
CA LEU A 272 -5.74 -11.49 17.63
C LEU A 272 -7.10 -10.80 17.66
N LEU A 273 -8.02 -11.42 18.41
CA LEU A 273 -9.18 -10.75 18.97
C LEU A 273 -8.73 -9.85 20.12
N LEU A 274 -9.15 -8.59 20.04
CA LEU A 274 -9.24 -7.64 21.14
C LEU A 274 -9.98 -8.26 22.34
N MET A 275 -9.41 -8.19 23.53
CA MET A 275 -10.19 -8.08 24.76
C MET A 275 -9.57 -7.05 25.71
N ASP A 276 -10.42 -6.06 25.96
CA ASP A 276 -10.33 -4.92 26.85
C ASP A 276 -10.18 -5.37 28.32
N ARG A 277 -9.31 -4.69 29.08
CA ARG A 277 -9.08 -4.96 30.50
C ARG A 277 -9.94 -4.03 31.35
N LYS A 278 -11.01 -4.55 31.96
CA LYS A 278 -11.60 -3.95 33.17
C LYS A 278 -11.94 -5.00 34.23
N ASN A 279 -11.24 -4.87 35.36
CA ASN A 279 -11.48 -5.35 36.74
C ASN A 279 -11.75 -6.84 37.02
N PRO A 280 -10.90 -7.50 37.85
CA PRO A 280 -11.25 -8.73 38.51
C PRO A 280 -11.86 -8.45 39.89
N THR A 281 -13.13 -8.79 40.07
CA THR A 281 -13.68 -9.11 41.39
C THR A 281 -13.60 -10.62 41.59
N CYS A 282 -12.76 -11.05 42.53
CA CYS A 282 -12.71 -12.42 43.07
C CYS A 282 -14.09 -12.93 43.50
N TRP A 283 -14.33 -14.25 43.46
CA TRP A 283 -14.81 -15.14 44.55
C TRP A 283 -14.87 -16.60 43.98
N PRO A 284 -14.78 -17.67 44.80
CA PRO A 284 -14.09 -18.91 44.44
C PRO A 284 -14.97 -20.19 44.36
N CYS A 285 -14.33 -21.29 43.87
CA CYS A 285 -14.68 -22.73 44.02
C CYS A 285 -15.95 -23.21 43.29
N VAL A 286 -16.05 -24.40 42.69
CA VAL A 286 -15.71 -25.76 43.17
C VAL A 286 -15.52 -26.67 41.95
N ALA A 287 -14.54 -27.57 42.04
CA ALA A 287 -14.35 -28.69 41.12
C ALA A 287 -15.21 -29.90 41.56
N THR A 288 -15.88 -30.56 40.61
CA THR A 288 -16.33 -31.95 40.78
C THR A 288 -16.35 -32.68 39.45
N HIS A 289 -15.54 -33.75 39.44
CA HIS A 289 -15.52 -34.98 38.64
C HIS A 289 -15.25 -34.94 37.13
#